data_AF-S4PP00-F1
#
_entry.id   AF-S4PP00-F1
#
_cell.length_a   1.000
_cell.length_b   1.000
_cell.length_c   1.000
_cell.angle_alpha   90.00
_cell.angle_beta   90.00
_cell.angle_gamma   90.00
#
_symmetry.space_group_name_H-M   'P 1'
#
loop_
_entity.id
_entity.type
_entity.pdbx_description
1 polymer ?
#
loop_
_entity_poly.entity_id
_entity_poly.type
_entity_poly.pdbx_seq_one_letter_code
_entity_poly.pdbx_strand_id
1 'polypeptide(L)'
;MGAKVLCGDHDLVALRGQVIKVKAPWLKMAFYGDYDTYIIPGIDGVATLGGVRQYDSYNKEVCKYDSAAILERCCKLLPVLKKAEIVAHKVGLRPHRMPVRVEPEVMDGVKVVHCYGHG
;
A
#
# COMPACT_ATOMS: atom_id res chain seq x y z
N MET A 1 -2.86 11.64 4.68
CA MET A 1 -3.07 12.64 3.61
C MET A 1 -2.97 14.04 4.19
N GLY A 2 -1.81 14.40 4.78
CA GLY A 2 -1.66 15.67 5.49
C GLY A 2 -1.65 16.89 4.58
N ALA A 3 -0.92 16.83 3.46
CA ALA A 3 -0.78 17.93 2.52
C ALA A 3 -2.09 18.39 1.85
N LYS A 4 -3.10 17.50 1.75
CA LYS A 4 -4.45 17.86 1.29
C LYS A 4 -5.08 18.94 2.18
N VAL A 5 -4.85 18.86 3.49
CA VAL A 5 -5.39 19.81 4.48
C VAL A 5 -4.40 20.95 4.73
N LEU A 6 -3.12 20.64 4.92
CA LEU A 6 -2.09 21.62 5.27
C LEU A 6 -1.75 22.59 4.14
N CYS A 7 -1.84 22.13 2.88
CA CYS A 7 -1.44 22.92 1.70
C CYS A 7 -2.63 23.16 0.74
N GLY A 8 -3.86 22.83 1.15
CA GLY A 8 -5.06 22.98 0.30
C GLY A 8 -5.01 22.18 -1.01
N ASP A 9 -4.21 21.11 -1.07
CA ASP A 9 -3.95 20.39 -2.32
C ASP A 9 -5.04 19.34 -2.59
N HIS A 10 -6.05 19.75 -3.37
CA HIS A 10 -7.19 18.90 -3.72
C HIS A 10 -6.87 17.85 -4.79
N ASP A 11 -5.76 17.98 -5.52
CA ASP A 11 -5.28 16.98 -6.48
C ASP A 11 -4.73 15.73 -5.78
N LEU A 12 -4.45 15.83 -4.48
CA LEU A 12 -4.02 14.72 -3.64
C LEU A 12 -5.23 13.84 -3.24
N VAL A 13 -5.26 12.61 -3.76
CA VAL A 13 -6.31 11.60 -3.54
C VAL A 13 -5.76 10.30 -2.93
N ALA A 14 -6.60 9.61 -2.16
CA ALA A 14 -6.19 8.37 -1.50
C ALA A 14 -6.33 7.17 -2.45
N LEU A 15 -5.24 6.45 -2.69
CA LEU A 15 -5.26 5.11 -3.27
C LEU A 15 -5.18 4.08 -2.14
N ARG A 16 -6.32 3.56 -1.70
CA ARG A 16 -6.39 2.54 -0.65
C ARG A 16 -5.74 1.25 -1.12
N GLY A 17 -4.88 0.69 -0.26
CA GLY A 17 -4.31 -0.62 -0.40
C GLY A 17 -4.51 -1.44 0.87
N GLN A 18 -4.78 -2.73 0.70
CA GLN A 18 -4.82 -3.71 1.76
C GLN A 18 -3.80 -4.81 1.48
N VAL A 19 -3.13 -5.26 2.54
CA VAL A 19 -2.14 -6.34 2.50
C VAL A 19 -2.33 -7.27 3.68
N ILE A 20 -1.77 -8.48 3.56
CA ILE A 20 -1.74 -9.51 4.59
C ILE A 20 -0.29 -9.80 4.92
N LYS A 21 0.03 -9.82 6.21
CA LYS A 21 1.35 -10.19 6.73
C LYS A 21 1.30 -11.65 7.14
N VAL A 22 2.20 -12.45 6.61
CA VAL A 22 2.27 -13.90 6.87
C VAL A 22 3.68 -14.31 7.26
N LYS A 23 3.80 -15.29 8.16
CA LYS A 23 5.09 -15.86 8.53
C LYS A 23 5.57 -16.77 7.41
N ALA A 24 6.66 -16.38 6.75
CA ALA A 24 7.27 -17.11 5.64
C ALA A 24 8.79 -16.91 5.60
N PRO A 25 9.54 -17.33 6.64
CA PRO A 25 11.00 -17.14 6.72
C PRO A 25 11.77 -17.84 5.58
N TRP A 26 11.16 -18.84 4.95
CA TRP A 26 11.69 -19.55 3.78
C TRP A 26 11.62 -18.74 2.49
N LEU A 27 10.79 -17.69 2.43
CA LEU A 27 10.64 -16.87 1.23
C LEU A 27 11.83 -15.93 1.07
N LYS A 28 12.60 -16.09 0.00
CA LYS A 28 13.80 -15.26 -0.31
C LYS A 28 13.65 -14.38 -1.55
N MET A 29 12.65 -14.66 -2.39
CA MET A 29 12.42 -13.95 -3.64
C MET A 29 11.08 -13.23 -3.59
N ALA A 30 11.02 -12.06 -4.23
CA ALA A 30 9.77 -11.37 -4.47
C ALA A 30 9.07 -11.93 -5.71
N PHE A 31 7.75 -11.94 -5.70
CA PHE A 31 6.92 -12.33 -6.82
C PHE A 31 5.98 -11.18 -7.15
N TYR A 32 5.80 -10.92 -8.44
CA TYR A 32 4.86 -9.94 -8.96
C TYR A 32 4.06 -10.60 -10.09
N GLY A 33 2.76 -10.41 -10.08
CA GLY A 33 1.85 -10.95 -11.09
C GLY A 33 0.68 -10.01 -11.36
N ASP A 34 -0.27 -10.50 -12.13
CA ASP A 34 -1.41 -9.70 -12.58
C ASP A 34 -2.33 -9.26 -11.42
N TYR A 35 -3.22 -8.29 -11.71
CA TYR A 35 -4.26 -7.82 -10.78
C TYR A 35 -3.70 -7.34 -9.42
N ASP A 36 -2.64 -6.52 -9.48
CA ASP A 36 -1.95 -5.97 -8.31
C ASP A 36 -1.49 -7.06 -7.33
N THR A 37 -1.18 -8.27 -7.82
CA THR A 37 -0.76 -9.39 -6.96
C THR A 37 0.75 -9.36 -6.75
N TYR A 38 1.18 -9.30 -5.49
CA TYR A 38 2.59 -9.33 -5.14
C TYR A 38 2.84 -10.08 -3.82
N ILE A 39 4.00 -10.73 -3.75
CA ILE A 39 4.48 -11.45 -2.57
C ILE A 39 5.89 -10.93 -2.32
N ILE A 40 6.08 -10.19 -1.24
CA ILE A 40 7.37 -9.54 -0.94
C ILE A 40 7.90 -10.09 0.39
N PRO A 41 9.08 -10.73 0.42
CA PRO A 41 9.68 -11.19 1.67
C PRO A 41 10.02 -10.03 2.60
N GLY A 42 9.73 -10.20 3.89
CA GLY A 42 10.17 -9.27 4.94
C GLY A 42 11.49 -9.72 5.56
N ILE A 43 12.30 -8.76 5.99
CA ILE A 43 13.60 -9.01 6.65
C ILE A 43 13.49 -9.79 7.97
N ASP A 44 12.32 -9.72 8.62
CA ASP A 44 11.96 -10.38 9.88
C ASP A 44 11.37 -11.79 9.67
N GLY A 45 11.37 -12.30 8.42
CA GLY A 45 10.70 -13.54 8.06
C GLY A 45 9.18 -13.40 7.92
N VAL A 46 8.64 -12.18 7.97
CA VAL A 46 7.20 -11.90 7.74
C VAL A 46 7.00 -11.31 6.35
N ALA A 47 6.54 -12.14 5.42
CA ALA A 47 6.23 -11.71 4.07
C ALA A 47 4.98 -10.82 4.02
N THR A 48 4.92 -9.94 3.02
CA THR A 48 3.76 -9.12 2.68
C THR A 48 3.11 -9.71 1.44
N LEU A 49 1.84 -10.12 1.57
CA LEU A 49 0.96 -10.51 0.48
C LEU A 49 0.08 -9.32 0.13
N GLY A 50 0.10 -8.91 -1.13
CA GLY A 50 -0.81 -7.90 -1.63
C GLY A 50 -1.32 -8.23 -3.02
N GLY A 51 -2.22 -7.44 -3.56
CA GLY A 51 -2.84 -6.28 -2.91
C GLY A 51 -4.15 -5.90 -3.55
N VAL A 52 -4.60 -4.71 -3.18
CA VAL A 52 -5.72 -4.02 -3.83
C VAL A 52 -5.31 -2.57 -4.08
N ARG A 53 -5.92 -1.97 -5.10
CA ARG A 53 -5.77 -0.55 -5.43
C ARG A 53 -7.16 0.03 -5.67
N GLN A 54 -7.65 0.76 -4.67
CA GLN A 54 -8.99 1.35 -4.70
C GLN A 54 -8.86 2.87 -4.71
N TYR A 55 -9.26 3.49 -5.81
CA TYR A 55 -9.18 4.92 -6.02
C TYR A 55 -10.20 5.68 -5.17
N ASP A 56 -9.77 6.84 -4.66
CA ASP A 56 -10.54 7.76 -3.82
C ASP A 56 -11.22 7.12 -2.60
N SER A 57 -10.61 6.05 -2.07
CA SER A 57 -11.10 5.37 -0.87
C SER A 57 -10.26 5.77 0.33
N TYR A 58 -10.92 6.37 1.33
CA TYR A 58 -10.30 6.76 2.61
C TYR A 58 -10.61 5.76 3.74
N ASN A 59 -11.29 4.66 3.41
CA ASN A 59 -11.65 3.65 4.40
C ASN A 59 -10.40 2.93 4.92
N LYS A 60 -10.15 3.03 6.23
CA LYS A 60 -9.01 2.39 6.91
C LYS A 60 -9.35 1.02 7.50
N GLU A 61 -10.61 0.61 7.43
CA GLU A 61 -11.07 -0.68 7.93
C GLU A 61 -10.64 -1.82 7.00
N VAL A 62 -10.35 -2.97 7.60
CA VAL A 62 -10.03 -4.20 6.86
C VAL A 62 -11.28 -4.75 6.20
N CYS A 63 -11.20 -5.02 4.90
CA CYS A 63 -12.25 -5.70 4.15
C CYS A 63 -11.96 -7.21 4.09
N LYS A 64 -12.91 -8.04 4.56
CA LYS A 64 -12.80 -9.50 4.51
C LYS A 64 -12.74 -10.04 3.08
N TYR A 65 -13.45 -9.41 2.15
CA TYR A 65 -13.47 -9.81 0.74
C TYR A 65 -12.14 -9.52 0.05
N ASP A 66 -11.56 -8.35 0.29
CA ASP A 66 -10.20 -8.03 -0.19
C ASP A 66 -9.17 -9.02 0.39
N SER A 67 -9.31 -9.39 1.66
CA SER A 67 -8.41 -10.38 2.29
C SER A 67 -8.50 -11.75 1.63
N ALA A 68 -9.72 -12.25 1.39
CA ALA A 68 -9.94 -13.52 0.72
C ALA A 68 -9.36 -13.50 -0.71
N ALA A 69 -9.62 -12.43 -1.46
CA ALA A 69 -9.13 -12.29 -2.83
C ALA A 69 -7.60 -12.22 -2.93
N ILE A 70 -6.94 -11.51 -1.99
CA ILE A 70 -5.47 -11.46 -1.92
C ILE A 70 -4.91 -12.86 -1.62
N LEU A 71 -5.45 -13.57 -0.61
CA LEU A 71 -5.00 -14.92 -0.27
C LEU A 71 -5.16 -15.88 -1.44
N GLU A 72 -6.30 -15.85 -2.13
CA GLU A 72 -6.57 -16.71 -3.27
C GLU A 72 -5.52 -16.52 -4.38
N ARG A 73 -5.28 -15.27 -4.79
CA ARG A 73 -4.32 -14.96 -5.85
C ARG A 73 -2.88 -15.29 -5.45
N CYS A 74 -2.47 -14.92 -4.24
CA CYS A 74 -1.13 -15.24 -3.75
C CYS A 74 -0.91 -16.75 -3.58
N CYS A 75 -1.91 -17.51 -3.11
CA CYS A 75 -1.83 -18.96 -2.99
C CYS A 75 -1.88 -19.67 -4.34
N LYS A 76 -2.51 -19.08 -5.35
CA LYS A 76 -2.44 -19.58 -6.74
C LYS A 76 -1.04 -19.43 -7.31
N LEU A 77 -0.37 -18.31 -7.01
CA LEU A 77 1.00 -18.03 -7.45
C LEU A 77 2.04 -18.86 -6.68
N LEU A 78 1.87 -19.00 -5.36
CA LEU A 78 2.79 -19.72 -4.49
C LEU A 78 2.01 -20.62 -3.50
N PRO A 79 1.70 -21.88 -3.89
CA PRO A 79 0.81 -22.76 -3.12
C PRO A 79 1.24 -23.07 -1.68
N VAL A 80 2.53 -22.99 -1.37
CA VAL A 80 3.04 -23.20 0.00
C VAL A 80 2.49 -22.16 1.00
N LEU A 81 2.04 -20.99 0.53
CA LEU A 81 1.45 -19.95 1.37
C LEU A 81 0.12 -20.37 2.02
N LYS A 82 -0.57 -21.41 1.51
CA LYS A 82 -1.81 -21.93 2.13
C LYS A 82 -1.61 -22.39 3.57
N LYS A 83 -0.39 -22.75 3.95
CA LYS A 83 -0.02 -23.21 5.30
C LYS A 83 0.66 -22.12 6.13
N ALA A 84 0.85 -20.92 5.57
CA ALA A 84 1.52 -19.84 6.26
C ALA A 84 0.61 -19.25 7.34
N GLU A 85 1.19 -18.98 8.51
CA GLU A 85 0.50 -18.34 9.62
C GLU A 85 0.25 -16.86 9.29
N ILE A 86 -1.00 -16.40 9.40
CA ILE A 86 -1.35 -15.00 9.23
C ILE A 86 -1.00 -14.24 10.51
N VAL A 87 -0.15 -13.23 10.37
CA VAL A 87 0.30 -12.36 11.46
C VAL A 87 -0.62 -11.15 11.61
N ALA A 88 -1.00 -10.52 10.50
CA ALA A 88 -1.84 -9.33 10.53
C ALA A 88 -2.50 -9.03 9.18
N HIS A 89 -3.61 -8.30 9.21
CA HIS A 89 -4.18 -7.59 8.07
C HIS A 89 -3.86 -6.09 8.24
N LYS A 90 -3.43 -5.42 7.16
CA LYS A 90 -3.06 -4.00 7.21
C LYS A 90 -3.68 -3.25 6.03
N VAL A 91 -4.15 -2.04 6.31
CA VAL A 91 -4.68 -1.11 5.31
C VAL A 91 -3.83 0.16 5.33
N GLY A 92 -3.50 0.66 4.15
CA GLY A 92 -2.74 1.89 3.95
C GLY A 92 -3.37 2.75 2.86
N LEU A 93 -3.17 4.06 2.94
CA LEU A 93 -3.64 5.03 1.96
C LEU A 93 -2.41 5.61 1.24
N ARG A 94 -2.22 5.27 -0.02
CA ARG A 94 -1.12 5.84 -0.82
C ARG A 94 -1.52 7.25 -1.26
N PRO A 95 -0.65 8.26 -1.08
CA PRO A 95 -0.96 9.66 -1.35
C PRO A 95 -0.77 9.99 -2.85
N HIS A 96 -1.74 9.62 -3.67
CA HIS A 96 -1.68 9.78 -5.12
C HIS A 96 -1.93 11.22 -5.54
N ARG A 97 -1.09 11.75 -6.42
CA ARG A 97 -1.25 13.07 -7.07
C ARG A 97 -0.54 13.02 -8.41
N MET A 98 -1.12 13.62 -9.44
CA MET A 98 -0.49 13.73 -10.75
C MET A 98 -0.41 15.19 -11.20
N PRO A 99 0.79 15.77 -11.42
CA PRO A 99 2.12 15.19 -11.13
C PRO A 99 2.41 15.12 -9.62
N VAL A 100 3.50 14.44 -9.23
CA VAL A 100 4.07 14.59 -7.87
C VAL A 100 4.43 16.07 -7.64
N ARG A 101 4.21 16.58 -6.43
CA ARG A 101 4.54 17.98 -6.10
C ARG A 101 5.96 18.06 -5.54
N VAL A 102 6.88 18.63 -6.33
CA VAL A 102 8.26 18.93 -5.93
C VAL A 102 8.61 20.35 -6.38
N GLU A 103 8.36 21.33 -5.51
CA GLU A 103 8.55 22.75 -5.84
C GLU A 103 8.72 23.61 -4.58
N PRO A 104 9.39 24.77 -4.66
CA PRO A 104 9.44 25.75 -3.58
C PRO A 104 8.22 26.68 -3.60
N GLU A 105 7.75 27.09 -2.43
CA GLU A 105 6.69 28.09 -2.22
C GLU A 105 7.06 28.98 -1.03
N VAL A 106 6.66 30.26 -1.03
CA VAL A 106 6.76 31.12 0.17
C VAL A 106 5.39 31.18 0.83
N MET A 107 5.28 30.59 2.02
CA MET A 107 4.06 30.55 2.82
C MET A 107 4.32 31.31 4.13
N ASP A 108 3.49 32.31 4.45
CA ASP A 108 3.62 33.14 5.67
C ASP A 108 5.03 33.73 5.88
N GLY A 109 5.68 34.14 4.79
CA GLY A 109 7.04 34.68 4.80
C GLY A 109 8.16 33.64 4.95
N VAL A 110 7.82 32.34 5.01
CA VAL A 110 8.77 31.22 5.13
C VAL A 110 8.85 30.46 3.82
N LYS A 111 10.08 30.12 3.39
CA LYS A 111 10.29 29.26 2.23
C LYS A 111 10.03 27.80 2.59
N VAL A 112 9.02 27.21 1.97
CA VAL A 112 8.64 25.80 2.08
C VAL A 112 9.03 25.08 0.79
N VAL A 113 9.51 23.84 0.89
CA VAL A 113 9.74 22.97 -0.27
C VAL A 113 8.79 21.80 -0.18
N HIS A 114 7.88 21.70 -1.14
CA HIS A 114 6.94 20.58 -1.26
C HIS A 114 7.66 19.35 -1.79
N CYS A 115 7.34 18.18 -1.23
CA CYS A 115 7.86 16.89 -1.69
C CYS A 115 6.86 15.78 -1.31
N TYR A 116 5.72 15.72 -1.99
CA TYR A 116 4.65 14.76 -1.71
C TYR A 116 3.87 14.38 -2.98
N GLY A 117 2.98 13.38 -2.87
CA GLY A 117 2.16 12.92 -4.00
C GLY A 117 2.67 11.64 -4.68
N HIS A 118 3.59 10.92 -4.04
CA HIS A 118 4.26 9.73 -4.60
C HIS A 118 3.40 8.45 -4.65
N GLY A 119 2.11 8.54 -4.32
CA GLY A 119 1.24 7.39 -4.10
C GLY A 119 0.57 6.79 -5.32
#